data_AF-A0A0D3LGH2-F1
#
_entry.id   AF-A0A0D3LGH2-F1
#
_cell.length_a   1.000
_cell.length_b   1.000
_cell.length_c   1.000
_cell.angle_alpha   90.00
_cell.angle_beta   90.00
_cell.angle_gamma   90.00
#
_symmetry.space_group_name_H-M   'P 1'
#
loop_
_entity.id
_entity.type
_entity.pdbx_description
1 polymer ?
#
loop_
_entity_poly.entity_id
_entity_poly.type
_entity_poly.pdbx_seq_one_letter_code
_entity_poly.pdbx_strand_id
1 'polypeptide(L)' 'MDKFRINYKCNKMPKANSGLEGFTLDRTYTGRSFNGLFEVTPQWGNGKQTKLLQRQEFEEYFEVIPVGFLHQQSA' A
#
# COMPACT_ATOMS: atom_id res chain seq x y z
N MET A 1 -1.18 -17.60 8.22
CA MET A 1 -1.34 -16.13 8.34
C MET A 1 -0.14 -15.49 7.67
N ASP A 2 -0.34 -14.73 6.59
CA ASP A 2 0.74 -13.94 5.97
C ASP A 2 1.18 -12.84 6.95
N LYS A 3 2.16 -13.15 7.81
CA LYS A 3 2.68 -12.24 8.83
C LYS A 3 3.26 -10.93 8.28
N PHE A 4 3.49 -10.88 6.97
CA PHE A 4 4.01 -9.71 6.27
C PHE A 4 2.93 -8.92 5.53
N ARG A 5 1.70 -9.44 5.40
CA ARG A 5 0.63 -8.77 4.66
C ARG A 5 0.16 -7.55 5.43
N ILE A 6 0.08 -6.42 4.73
CA ILE A 6 -0.48 -5.16 5.22
C ILE A 6 -1.60 -4.68 4.31
N ASN A 7 -2.49 -3.87 4.86
CA ASN A 7 -3.40 -3.04 4.08
C ASN A 7 -2.96 -1.59 4.25
N TYR A 8 -3.04 -0.81 3.18
CA TYR A 8 -2.62 0.58 3.21
C TYR A 8 -3.49 1.43 2.29
N LYS A 9 -3.68 2.69 2.65
CA LYS A 9 -4.45 3.67 1.89
C LYS A 9 -3.51 4.60 1.15
N CYS A 10 -3.82 4.93 -0.09
CA CYS A 10 -3.14 5.99 -0.82
C CYS A 10 -3.74 7.34 -0.42
N ASN A 11 -3.00 8.16 0.31
CA ASN A 11 -3.44 9.48 0.79
C ASN A 11 -2.94 10.62 -0.11
N LYS A 12 -2.05 10.33 -1.07
CA LYS A 12 -1.51 11.33 -1.98
C LYS A 12 -1.32 10.75 -3.38
N MET A 13 -1.72 11.52 -4.39
CA MET A 13 -1.52 11.10 -5.77
C MET A 13 -0.02 11.04 -6.09
N PRO A 14 0.51 9.90 -6.58
CA PRO A 14 1.91 9.79 -6.88
C PRO A 14 2.35 10.75 -7.98
N LYS A 15 3.56 11.28 -7.87
CA LYS A 15 4.13 12.15 -8.93
C LYS A 15 4.38 11.33 -10.20
N ALA A 16 4.26 11.99 -11.35
CA ALA A 16 4.79 11.43 -12.60
C ALA A 16 6.26 11.04 -12.39
N ASN A 17 6.64 9.83 -12.80
CA ASN A 17 7.97 9.19 -12.62
C ASN A 17 8.31 8.61 -11.23
N SER A 18 7.36 8.55 -10.29
CA SER A 18 7.59 7.87 -8.99
C SER A 18 7.64 6.32 -9.12
N GLY A 19 7.24 5.76 -10.26
CA GLY A 19 7.07 4.32 -10.43
C GLY A 19 5.90 3.74 -9.63
N LEU A 20 4.98 4.60 -9.18
CA LEU A 20 3.75 4.27 -8.47
C LEU A 20 2.54 4.50 -9.38
N GLU A 21 2.66 4.11 -10.64
CA GLU A 21 1.57 4.18 -11.60
C GLU A 21 0.47 3.19 -11.21
N GLY A 22 -0.80 3.59 -11.37
CA GLY A 22 -1.96 2.76 -11.04
C GLY A 22 -2.49 2.89 -9.61
N PHE A 23 -1.81 3.64 -8.72
CA PHE A 23 -2.39 4.00 -7.42
C PHE A 23 -3.35 5.18 -7.57
N THR A 24 -4.48 5.10 -6.86
CA THR A 24 -5.57 6.08 -6.87
C THR A 24 -5.71 6.66 -5.47
N LEU A 25 -5.93 7.98 -5.41
CA LEU A 25 -6.18 8.68 -4.15
C LEU A 25 -7.37 8.06 -3.40
N ASP A 26 -7.29 8.03 -2.08
CA ASP A 26 -8.28 7.51 -1.14
C ASP A 26 -8.60 6.02 -1.25
N ARG A 27 -7.90 5.29 -2.12
CA ARG A 27 -8.10 3.84 -2.30
C ARG A 27 -7.23 3.03 -1.36
N THR A 28 -7.79 1.92 -0.86
CA THR A 28 -7.07 0.94 -0.05
C THR A 28 -6.52 -0.18 -0.92
N TYR A 29 -5.32 -0.62 -0.59
CA TYR A 29 -4.57 -1.65 -1.28
C TYR A 29 -4.03 -2.69 -0.30
N THR A 30 -3.66 -3.85 -0.83
CA THR A 30 -2.96 -4.90 -0.09
C THR A 30 -1.52 -4.98 -0.58
N GLY A 31 -0.58 -5.21 0.35
CA GLY A 31 0.84 -5.34 0.04
C GLY A 31 1.56 -6.09 1.15
N ARG A 32 2.89 -5.96 1.18
CA ARG A 32 3.73 -6.60 2.19
C ARG A 32 4.64 -5.59 2.88
N SER A 33 4.91 -5.80 4.16
CA SER A 33 5.99 -5.11 4.87
C SER A 33 6.95 -6.11 5.47
N PHE A 34 8.24 -5.87 5.32
CA PHE A 34 9.29 -6.71 5.89
C PHE A 34 10.54 -5.86 6.13
N ASN A 35 11.14 -5.97 7.32
CA ASN A 35 12.38 -5.27 7.67
C ASN A 35 12.37 -3.75 7.41
N GLY A 36 11.23 -3.09 7.62
CA GLY A 36 11.08 -1.64 7.37
C GLY A 36 10.93 -1.25 5.90
N LEU A 37 10.87 -2.23 4.99
CA LEU A 37 10.53 -2.05 3.58
C LEU A 37 9.07 -2.37 3.35
N PHE A 38 8.49 -1.70 2.36
CA PHE A 38 7.09 -1.80 1.98
C PHE A 38 7.00 -2.18 0.51
N GLU A 39 6.50 -3.38 0.24
CA GLU A 39 6.15 -3.81 -1.09
C GLU A 39 4.70 -3.43 -1.38
N VAL A 40 4.53 -2.45 -2.27
CA VAL A 40 3.24 -1.92 -2.69
C VAL A 40 2.89 -2.41 -4.09
N THR A 41 1.60 -2.59 -4.36
CA THR A 41 1.08 -2.94 -5.68
C THR A 41 -0.32 -2.37 -5.88
N PRO A 42 -0.65 -1.82 -7.06
CA PRO A 42 -2.01 -1.40 -7.38
C PRO A 42 -2.96 -2.60 -7.55
N GLN A 43 -2.43 -3.81 -7.80
CA GLN A 43 -3.21 -5.02 -7.98
C GLN A 43 -2.55 -6.22 -7.29
N TRP A 44 -3.10 -6.59 -6.14
CA TRP A 44 -2.66 -7.77 -5.40
C TRP A 44 -2.86 -9.07 -6.21
N GLY A 45 -1.89 -9.99 -6.12
CA GLY A 45 -1.97 -11.32 -6.74
C GLY A 45 -1.59 -11.41 -8.22
N ASN A 46 -1.35 -10.29 -8.91
CA ASN A 46 -0.94 -10.29 -10.32
C ASN A 46 0.59 -10.44 -10.50
N GLY A 47 1.40 -10.19 -9.46
CA GLY A 47 2.86 -10.40 -9.45
C GLY A 47 3.68 -9.51 -10.42
N LYS A 48 3.04 -8.81 -11.34
CA LYS A 48 3.70 -8.07 -12.43
C LYS A 48 4.05 -6.61 -12.11
N GLN A 49 3.41 -6.00 -11.11
CA GLN A 49 3.58 -4.57 -10.79
C GLN A 49 3.67 -4.38 -9.28
N THR A 50 4.81 -4.75 -8.70
CA THR A 50 5.14 -4.43 -7.31
C THR A 50 6.28 -3.41 -7.28
N LYS A 51 6.25 -2.52 -6.30
CA LYS A 51 7.31 -1.56 -6.02
C LYS A 51 7.74 -1.74 -4.57
N LEU A 52 9.04 -1.83 -4.35
CA LEU A 52 9.61 -1.85 -3.02
C LEU A 52 9.99 -0.43 -2.63
N LEU A 53 9.46 0.05 -1.51
CA LEU A 53 9.67 1.39 -0.97
C LEU A 53 10.33 1.30 0.40
N GLN A 54 11.16 2.29 0.72
CA GLN A 54 11.55 2.52 2.10
C GLN A 54 10.39 3.16 2.87
N ARG A 55 10.44 3.07 4.21
CA ARG A 55 9.43 3.67 5.09
C ARG A 55 9.12 5.13 4.76
N GLN A 56 10.16 5.96 4.58
CA GLN A 56 9.99 7.39 4.32
C GLN A 56 9.27 7.66 2.99
N GLU A 57 9.62 6.94 1.92
CA GLU A 57 8.93 7.04 0.64
C GLU A 57 7.49 6.51 0.73
N PHE A 58 7.29 5.43 1.47
CA PHE A 58 5.97 4.87 1.69
C PHE A 58 5.06 5.87 2.40
N GLU A 59 5.51 6.44 3.53
CA GLU A 59 4.76 7.39 4.35
C GLU A 59 4.48 8.73 3.62
N GLU A 60 5.18 9.04 2.52
CA GLU A 60 4.89 10.21 1.67
C GLU A 60 3.58 10.05 0.88
N TYR A 61 3.21 8.82 0.50
CA TYR A 61 2.07 8.53 -0.36
C TYR A 61 0.99 7.67 0.30
N PHE A 62 1.40 6.81 1.23
CA PHE A 62 0.59 5.74 1.77
C PHE A 62 0.60 5.73 3.29
N GLU A 63 -0.47 5.19 3.85
CA GLU A 63 -0.61 4.97 5.29
C GLU A 63 -1.09 3.54 5.54
N VAL A 64 -0.43 2.84 6.47
CA VAL A 64 -0.86 1.48 6.85
C VAL A 64 -2.18 1.57 7.62
N ILE A 65 -3.18 0.83 7.16
CA ILE A 65 -4.47 0.71 7.83
C ILE A 65 -4.36 -0.44 8.85
N PRO A 66 -4.53 -0.17 10.16
CA PRO A 66 -4.53 -1.23 11.16
C PRO A 66 -5.68 -2.20 10.90
N VAL A 67 -5.46 -3.49 11.14
CA VAL A 67 -6.46 -4.56 10.90
C VAL A 67 -7.78 -4.30 11.64
N GLY A 68 -7.75 -3.55 12.75
CA GLY A 68 -8.97 -3.14 13.48
C GLY A 68 -9.87 -2.13 12.75
N PHE A 69 -9.36 -1.37 11.77
CA PHE A 69 -10.14 -0.35 11.05
C PHE A 69 -10.92 -0.91 9.86
N LEU A 70 -10.60 -2.12 9.39
CA LEU A 70 -11.28 -2.75 8.26
C LEU A 70 -12.70 -3.26 8.62
N HIS A 71 -13.10 -3.15 9.89
CA HIS A 71 -14.40 -3.61 10.38
C HIS A 71 -15.48 -2.52 10.42
N GLN A 72 -15.21 -1.28 9.99
CA GLN A 72 -16.16 -0.15 10.10
C GLN A 72 -16.81 0.33 8.80
N GLN A 73 -16.69 -0.39 7.68
CA GLN A 73 -17.38 -0.02 6.43
C GLN A 73 -18.39 -1.08 5.92
N SER A 74 -18.95 -1.86 6.84
CA SER A 74 -20.11 -2.71 6.58
C SER A 74 -21.16 -2.47 7.67
N ALA A 75 -21.89 -1.37 7.56
CA ALA A 75 -23.14 -1.13 8.27
C ALA A 75 -24.16 -0.56 7.27
#